data_AF-A0AAV8ZQQ8-F1
#
_entry.id   AF-A0AAV8ZQQ8-F1
#
_cell.length_a   1.000
_cell.length_b   1.000
_cell.length_c   1.000
_cell.angle_alpha   90.00
_cell.angle_beta   90.00
_cell.angle_gamma   90.00
#
_symmetry.space_group_name_H-M   'P 1'
#
loop_
_entity.id
_entity.type
_entity.pdbx_description
1 polymer ?
#
loop_
_entity_poly.entity_id
_entity_poly.type
_entity_poly.pdbx_seq_one_letter_code
_entity_poly.pdbx_strand_id
1 'polypeptide(L)'
;MIVLRLKGLNSCHTGVGRNVGYKIPLTKLKQKGIIGNLAEPNISPRENELKAFSELFSKACIVGKWSPDPKINLKLSKSLV
;
A
#
# COMPACT_ATOMS: atom_id res chain seq x y z
N MET A 1 -6.08 15.17 -14.86
CA MET A 1 -5.29 14.26 -15.71
C MET A 1 -3.91 13.94 -15.09
N ILE A 2 -3.86 13.31 -13.90
CA ILE A 2 -2.59 12.89 -13.23
C ILE A 2 -2.63 11.38 -12.89
N VAL A 3 -3.83 10.80 -12.75
CA VAL A 3 -4.07 9.39 -12.37
C VAL A 3 -3.38 8.39 -13.31
N LEU A 4 -3.35 8.65 -14.62
CA LEU A 4 -2.69 7.81 -15.62
C LEU A 4 -1.17 7.69 -15.42
N ARG A 5 -0.51 8.63 -14.73
CA ARG A 5 0.96 8.61 -14.63
C ARG A 5 1.50 7.79 -13.46
N LEU A 6 0.67 7.35 -12.51
CA LEU A 6 1.14 6.55 -11.36
C LEU A 6 0.92 5.06 -11.55
N LYS A 7 -0.09 4.68 -12.34
CA LYS A 7 -0.44 3.28 -12.56
C LYS A 7 0.68 2.55 -13.29
N GLY A 8 1.14 1.44 -12.73
CA GLY A 8 2.21 0.62 -13.30
C GLY A 8 3.62 1.18 -13.13
N LEU A 9 3.81 2.26 -12.36
CA LEU A 9 5.15 2.71 -11.98
C LEU A 9 5.69 1.94 -10.78
N ASN A 10 7.00 1.98 -10.59
CA ASN A 10 7.64 1.54 -9.35
C ASN A 10 7.51 2.65 -8.29
N SER A 11 7.32 2.25 -7.03
CA SER A 11 7.19 3.18 -5.90
C SER A 11 8.20 2.86 -4.79
N CYS A 12 8.67 3.89 -4.09
CA CYS A 12 9.54 3.75 -2.92
C CYS A 12 8.97 4.58 -1.77
N HIS A 13 8.81 3.95 -0.62
CA HIS A 13 8.13 4.49 0.55
C HIS A 13 9.05 4.45 1.76
N THR A 14 8.92 5.45 2.64
CA THR A 14 9.76 5.56 3.85
C THR A 14 9.56 4.43 4.86
N GLY A 15 8.48 3.67 4.73
CA GLY A 15 8.14 2.52 5.56
C GLY A 15 6.65 2.42 5.87
N VAL A 16 6.20 1.19 6.16
CA VAL A 16 4.80 0.87 6.39
C VAL A 16 4.25 1.64 7.60
N GLY A 17 3.05 2.23 7.46
CA GLY A 17 2.38 2.98 8.53
C GLY A 17 3.01 4.34 8.90
N ARG A 18 4.07 4.78 8.22
CA ARG A 18 4.66 6.13 8.42
C ARG A 18 3.79 7.21 7.77
N ASN A 19 3.98 8.48 8.16
CA ASN A 19 3.13 9.57 7.66
C ASN A 19 3.46 9.94 6.21
N VAL A 20 4.58 10.64 5.98
CA VAL A 20 4.91 11.28 4.69
C VAL A 20 5.06 10.28 3.55
N GLY A 21 5.73 9.15 3.78
CA GLY A 21 5.96 8.17 2.74
C GLY A 21 4.92 7.05 2.65
N TYR A 22 3.83 7.06 3.44
CA TYR A 22 2.84 5.98 3.40
C TYR A 22 1.40 6.47 3.60
N LYS A 23 1.02 6.91 4.81
CA LYS A 23 -0.36 7.30 5.14
C LYS A 23 -0.85 8.51 4.34
N ILE A 24 -0.04 9.57 4.25
CA ILE A 24 -0.41 10.81 3.55
C ILE A 24 -0.64 10.52 2.05
N PRO A 25 0.29 9.87 1.32
CA PRO A 25 0.06 9.46 -0.06
C PRO A 25 -1.18 8.59 -0.22
N LEU A 26 -1.35 7.56 0.63
CA LEU A 26 -2.49 6.65 0.58
C LEU A 26 -3.83 7.40 0.70
N THR A 27 -3.98 8.27 1.71
CA THR A 27 -5.19 9.07 1.89
C THR A 27 -5.42 10.00 0.70
N LYS A 28 -4.36 10.62 0.16
CA LYS A 28 -4.48 11.51 -1.00
C LYS A 28 -4.89 10.76 -2.27
N LEU A 29 -4.37 9.56 -2.49
CA LEU A 29 -4.73 8.67 -3.60
C LEU A 29 -6.21 8.24 -3.47
N LYS A 30 -6.65 7.89 -2.27
CA LYS A 30 -8.06 7.54 -1.99
C LYS A 30 -9.00 8.72 -2.25
N GLN A 31 -8.69 9.90 -1.73
CA GLN A 31 -9.48 11.12 -1.95
C GLN A 31 -9.58 11.51 -3.42
N LYS A 32 -8.54 11.21 -4.21
CA LYS A 32 -8.53 11.44 -5.67
C LYS A 32 -9.23 10.33 -6.46
N GLY A 33 -9.76 9.28 -5.82
CA GLY A 33 -10.40 8.13 -6.48
C GLY A 33 -9.42 7.28 -7.30
N ILE A 34 -8.12 7.33 -6.99
CA ILE A 34 -7.08 6.60 -7.74
C ILE A 34 -6.99 5.15 -7.27
N ILE A 35 -7.15 4.94 -5.96
CA ILE A 35 -7.20 3.62 -5.34
C ILE A 35 -8.61 3.35 -4.83
N GLY A 36 -8.97 2.06 -4.77
CA GLY A 36 -10.30 1.59 -4.39
C GLY A 36 -10.64 1.76 -2.90
N ASN A 37 -11.73 1.10 -2.48
CA ASN A 37 -12.16 1.13 -1.10
C ASN A 37 -11.16 0.37 -0.21
N LEU A 38 -10.69 1.01 0.87
CA LEU A 38 -9.74 0.43 1.83
C LEU A 38 -10.44 -0.20 3.05
N ALA A 39 -11.71 -0.53 2.92
CA ALA A 39 -12.56 -1.04 3.99
C ALA A 39 -13.26 -2.34 3.58
N GLU A 40 -12.59 -3.20 2.82
CA GLU A 40 -13.11 -4.54 2.54
C GLU A 40 -13.18 -5.33 3.86
N PRO A 41 -14.34 -5.90 4.22
CA PRO A 41 -14.56 -6.49 5.54
C PRO A 41 -13.83 -7.83 5.75
N ASN A 42 -13.42 -8.49 4.66
CA ASN A 42 -12.86 -9.84 4.69
C ASN A 42 -11.33 -9.87 4.90
N ILE A 43 -10.67 -8.72 4.89
CA ILE A 43 -9.21 -8.60 5.05
C ILE A 43 -8.89 -7.51 6.07
N SER A 44 -7.71 -7.58 6.67
CA SER A 44 -7.30 -6.58 7.66
C SER A 44 -7.16 -5.19 7.02
N PRO A 45 -7.25 -4.09 7.80
CA PRO A 45 -6.97 -2.75 7.29
C PRO A 45 -5.60 -2.66 6.61
N ARG A 46 -4.58 -3.33 7.15
CA ARG A 46 -3.26 -3.36 6.54
C ARG A 46 -3.26 -4.08 5.20
N GLU A 47 -3.93 -5.21 5.07
CA GLU A 47 -4.05 -5.92 3.79
C GLU A 47 -4.80 -5.10 2.74
N ASN A 48 -5.84 -4.35 3.14
CA ASN A 48 -6.52 -3.40 2.25
C ASN A 48 -5.54 -2.35 1.69
N GLU A 49 -4.73 -1.72 2.55
CA GLU A 49 -3.72 -0.74 2.14
C GLU A 49 -2.71 -1.33 1.15
N LEU A 50 -2.25 -2.54 1.44
CA LEU A 50 -1.25 -3.24 0.64
C LEU A 50 -1.82 -3.67 -0.72
N LYS A 51 -3.03 -4.21 -0.76
CA LYS A 51 -3.75 -4.56 -1.99
C LYS A 51 -3.88 -3.35 -2.91
N ALA A 52 -4.27 -2.20 -2.37
CA ALA A 52 -4.37 -0.96 -3.13
C ALA A 52 -3.03 -0.51 -3.73
N PHE A 53 -1.92 -0.69 -3.01
CA PHE A 53 -0.59 -0.42 -3.56
C PHE A 53 -0.19 -1.42 -4.65
N SER A 54 -0.47 -2.71 -4.46
CA SER A 54 -0.21 -3.76 -5.47
C SER A 54 -0.99 -3.56 -6.76
N GLU A 55 -2.23 -3.06 -6.69
CA GLU A 55 -3.07 -2.80 -7.87
C GLU A 55 -2.63 -1.54 -8.63
N LEU A 56 -2.04 -0.57 -7.92
CA LEU A 56 -1.61 0.69 -8.50
C LEU A 56 -0.19 0.62 -9.08
N PHE A 57 0.77 0.06 -8.34
CA PHE A 57 2.18 0.09 -8.69
C PHE A 57 2.67 -1.27 -9.20
N SER A 58 3.64 -1.27 -10.12
CA SER A 58 4.25 -2.52 -10.63
C SER A 58 5.15 -3.18 -9.58
N LYS A 59 5.87 -2.37 -8.80
CA LYS A 59 6.72 -2.79 -7.67
C LYS A 59 6.72 -1.72 -6.59
N ALA A 60 6.88 -2.11 -5.33
CA ALA A 60 6.94 -1.18 -4.22
C ALA A 60 8.06 -1.54 -3.24
N CYS A 61 8.89 -0.56 -2.86
CA CYS A 61 9.82 -0.68 -1.74
C CYS A 61 9.17 -0.07 -0.50
N ILE A 62 8.68 -0.91 0.42
CA ILE A 62 8.05 -0.48 1.68
C ILE A 62 8.71 -1.23 2.85
N VAL A 63 9.63 -0.59 3.56
CA VAL A 63 10.34 -1.21 4.68
C VAL A 63 9.52 -1.23 5.98
N GLY A 64 9.90 -2.09 6.94
CA GLY A 64 9.38 -2.08 8.30
C GLY A 64 8.63 -3.36 8.70
N LYS A 65 7.91 -3.30 9.83
CA LYS A 65 7.09 -4.40 10.37
C LYS A 65 5.62 -4.21 9.98
N TRP A 66 5.12 -5.12 9.15
CA TRP A 66 3.84 -5.04 8.48
C TRP A 66 2.72 -5.64 9.32
N SER A 67 3.04 -6.62 10.17
CA SER A 67 2.11 -7.20 11.14
C SER A 67 2.84 -7.43 12.47
N PRO A 68 2.16 -7.27 13.63
CA PRO A 68 2.72 -7.69 14.92
C PRO A 68 3.05 -9.19 14.95
N ASP A 69 2.25 -10.02 14.25
CA ASP A 69 2.46 -11.46 14.12
C ASP A 69 3.62 -11.77 13.15
N PRO A 70 4.65 -12.51 13.57
CA PRO A 70 5.81 -12.82 12.73
C PRO A 70 5.50 -13.62 11.46
N LYS A 71 4.56 -14.57 11.51
CA LYS A 71 4.18 -15.41 10.36
C LYS A 71 3.43 -14.58 9.32
N ILE A 72 2.49 -13.76 9.77
CA ILE A 72 1.75 -12.84 8.90
C ILE A 72 2.71 -11.79 8.32
N ASN A 73 3.62 -11.25 9.13
CA ASN A 73 4.60 -10.27 8.68
C ASN A 73 5.46 -10.82 7.53
N LEU A 74 5.99 -12.04 7.69
CA LEU A 74 6.81 -12.70 6.68
C LEU A 74 6.01 -13.00 5.39
N LYS A 75 4.73 -13.39 5.53
CA LYS A 75 3.84 -13.61 4.39
C LYS A 75 3.61 -12.32 3.61
N LEU A 76 3.26 -11.24 4.30
CA LEU A 76 2.93 -9.97 3.65
C LEU A 76 4.16 -9.30 3.03
N SER A 77 5.31 -9.31 3.70
CA SER A 77 6.53 -8.68 3.19
C SER A 77 7.08 -9.33 1.92
N LYS A 78 6.72 -10.60 1.66
CA LYS A 78 7.06 -11.31 0.43
C LYS A 78 6.09 -11.06 -0.73
N SER A 79 4.89 -10.58 -0.42
CA SER A 79 3.79 -10.50 -1.38
C SER A 79 3.78 -9.22 -2.22
N LEU A 80 4.64 -8.25 -1.91
CA LEU A 80 4.64 -6.90 -2.49
C LEU A 80 5.99 -6.46 -3.07
N VAL A 81 6.85 -7.44 -3.37
CA VAL A 81 8.17 -7.25 -4.01
C VAL A 81 8.11 -7.64 -5.48
#